data_AF-A0A966XUJ8-F1
#
_entry.id   AF-A0A966XUJ8-F1
#
_cell.length_a   1.000
_cell.length_b   1.000
_cell.length_c   1.000
_cell.angle_alpha   90.00
_cell.angle_beta   90.00
_cell.angle_gamma   90.00
#
_symmetry.space_group_name_H-M   'P 1'
#
loop_
_entity.id
_entity.type
_entity.pdbx_description
1 polymer ?
#
loop_
_entity_poly.entity_id
_entity_poly.type
_entity_poly.pdbx_seq_one_letter_code
_entity_poly.pdbx_strand_id
1 'polypeptide(L)' 'QWWLQRADVADVAQKLGLDVVPVIGEGTLHDAVAWAKRGIRSTWGDFEAEGIVARPKTELNTRSGHRLVAKIKCRDFAA' A
#
# COMPACT_ATOMS: atom_id res chain seq x y z
N GLN A 1 -6.84 -18.57 5.84
CA GLN A 1 -7.20 -17.93 4.55
C GLN A 1 -5.94 -17.78 3.73
N TRP A 2 -6.01 -18.06 2.43
CA TRP A 2 -4.92 -17.85 1.49
C TRP A 2 -5.25 -16.63 0.63
N TRP A 3 -4.42 -15.60 0.70
CA TRP A 3 -4.51 -14.42 -0.15
C TRP A 3 -3.51 -14.57 -1.31
N LEU A 4 -3.86 -14.05 -2.48
CA LEU A 4 -2.96 -14.03 -3.64
C LEU A 4 -1.69 -13.26 -3.31
N GLN A 5 -0.54 -13.73 -3.81
CA GLN A 5 0.68 -12.94 -3.73
C GLN A 5 0.53 -11.70 -4.61
N ARG A 6 1.36 -10.69 -4.34
CA ARG A 6 1.29 -9.44 -5.10
C ARG A 6 1.48 -9.65 -6.61
N ALA A 7 2.36 -10.57 -7.00
CA ALA A 7 2.58 -10.92 -8.39
C ALA A 7 1.32 -11.53 -9.03
N ASP A 8 0.67 -12.47 -8.34
CA ASP A 8 -0.56 -13.12 -8.82
C ASP A 8 -1.71 -12.13 -8.97
N VAL A 9 -1.85 -11.17 -8.05
CA VAL A 9 -2.85 -10.09 -8.18
C VAL A 9 -2.62 -9.26 -9.44
N ALA A 10 -1.36 -8.91 -9.72
CA ALA A 10 -1.02 -8.13 -10.90
C ALA A 10 -1.26 -8.91 -12.20
N ASP A 11 -0.92 -10.21 -12.22
CA ASP A 11 -1.16 -11.10 -13.36
C ASP A 11 -2.65 -11.25 -13.66
N VAL A 12 -3.48 -11.48 -12.64
CA VAL A 12 -4.95 -11.56 -12.81
C VAL A 12 -5.52 -10.23 -13.29
N ALA A 13 -5.11 -9.10 -12.69
CA ALA A 13 -5.58 -7.77 -13.11
C ALA A 13 -5.24 -7.49 -14.57
N GLN A 14 -4.00 -7.79 -14.99
CA GLN A 14 -3.55 -7.63 -16.37
C GLN A 14 -4.39 -8.47 -17.35
N LYS A 15 -4.62 -9.76 -17.04
CA LYS A 15 -5.42 -10.66 -17.88
C LYS A 15 -6.88 -10.19 -18.04
N LEU A 16 -7.40 -9.46 -17.05
CA LEU A 16 -8.74 -8.91 -17.06
C LEU A 16 -8.81 -7.48 -17.61
N GLY A 17 -7.68 -6.87 -18.00
CA GLY A 17 -7.63 -5.48 -18.44
C GLY A 17 -7.95 -4.46 -17.34
N LEU A 18 -7.63 -4.80 -16.09
CA LEU A 18 -7.85 -3.95 -14.91
C LEU A 18 -6.54 -3.34 -14.42
N ASP A 19 -6.63 -2.10 -13.91
CA ASP A 19 -5.51 -1.46 -13.24
C ASP A 19 -5.24 -2.07 -11.85
N VAL A 20 -3.96 -2.10 -11.47
CA VAL A 20 -3.51 -2.50 -10.14
C VAL A 20 -2.90 -1.30 -9.40
N VAL A 21 -3.16 -1.19 -8.10
CA VAL A 21 -2.53 -0.16 -7.26
C VAL A 21 -1.01 -0.27 -7.37
N PRO A 22 -0.25 0.78 -7.73
CA PRO A 22 1.20 0.68 -7.94
C PRO A 22 1.98 0.35 -6.65
N VAL A 23 3.11 -0.36 -6.77
CA VAL A 23 4.12 -0.39 -5.70
C VAL A 23 4.93 0.90 -5.81
N ILE A 24 4.80 1.78 -4.82
CA ILE A 24 5.58 3.04 -4.78
C ILE A 24 6.94 2.88 -4.10
N GLY A 25 7.19 1.75 -3.42
CA GLY A 25 8.50 1.38 -2.90
C GLY A 25 8.49 0.19 -1.93
N GLU A 26 9.69 -0.20 -1.50
CA GLU A 26 9.94 -1.19 -0.46
C GLU A 26 10.84 -0.56 0.62
N GLY A 27 10.62 -0.91 1.89
CA GLY A 27 11.37 -0.34 3.01
C GLY A 27 10.73 -0.63 4.35
N THR A 28 11.13 0.13 5.36
CA THR A 28 10.57 0.06 6.71
C THR A 28 9.28 0.89 6.83
N LEU A 29 8.52 0.68 7.90
CA LEU A 29 7.37 1.54 8.22
C LEU A 29 7.79 3.01 8.42
N HIS A 30 9.00 3.26 8.94
CA HIS A 30 9.52 4.61 9.12
C HIS A 30 9.77 5.32 7.78
N ASP A 31 10.25 4.59 6.77
CA ASP A 31 10.41 5.14 5.42
C ASP A 31 9.07 5.53 4.81
N ALA A 32 8.05 4.68 4.99
CA ALA A 32 6.69 4.96 4.53
C ALA A 32 6.08 6.19 5.25
N VAL A 33 6.32 6.33 6.56
CA VAL A 33 5.94 7.54 7.33
C VAL A 33 6.65 8.79 6.79
N ALA A 34 7.95 8.71 6.55
CA ALA A 34 8.71 9.83 5.98
C ALA A 34 8.22 10.20 4.58
N TRP A 35 7.75 9.24 3.78
CA TRP A 35 7.10 9.53 2.50
C TRP A 35 5.74 10.21 2.67
N ALA A 36 4.85 9.67 3.48
CA ALA A 36 3.53 10.26 3.69
C ALA A 36 3.63 11.71 4.22
N LYS A 37 4.58 11.99 5.11
CA LYS A 37 4.88 13.34 5.62
C LYS A 37 5.30 14.35 4.56
N ARG A 38 5.95 13.90 3.49
CA ARG A 38 6.39 14.77 2.38
C ARG A 38 5.27 15.09 1.39
N GLY A 39 4.10 14.46 1.55
CA GLY A 39 3.03 14.47 0.58
C GLY A 39 3.28 13.46 -0.55
N ILE A 40 2.19 12.92 -1.08
CA ILE A 40 2.23 11.92 -2.15
C ILE A 40 1.26 12.39 -3.24
N ARG A 41 1.72 12.49 -4.48
CA ARG A 41 0.83 12.83 -5.60
C ARG A 41 0.00 11.63 -6.00
N SER A 42 -1.31 11.83 -6.17
CA SER A 42 -2.25 10.80 -6.61
C SER A 42 -1.95 10.37 -8.04
N THR A 43 -2.11 9.08 -8.33
CA THR A 43 -2.07 8.58 -9.71
C THR A 43 -3.35 8.86 -10.49
N TRP A 44 -4.42 9.28 -9.82
CA TRP A 44 -5.72 9.57 -10.43
C TRP A 44 -5.88 11.04 -10.86
N GLY A 45 -4.92 11.92 -10.53
CA GLY A 45 -4.98 13.33 -10.92
C GLY A 45 -4.01 14.23 -10.16
N ASP A 46 -4.12 15.54 -10.36
CA ASP A 46 -3.29 16.55 -9.70
C ASP A 46 -3.83 16.91 -8.31
N PHE A 47 -3.75 15.96 -7.39
CA PHE A 47 -4.12 16.13 -5.99
C PHE A 47 -3.31 15.19 -5.10
N GLU A 48 -3.30 15.47 -3.79
CA GLU A 48 -2.60 14.63 -2.81
C GLU A 48 -3.35 13.29 -2.63
N ALA A 49 -2.60 12.18 -2.68
CA ALA A 49 -3.12 10.85 -2.37
C ALA A 49 -3.48 10.74 -0.88
N GLU A 50 -4.47 9.91 -0.54
CA GLU A 50 -4.86 9.69 0.87
C GLU A 50 -3.66 9.22 1.72
N GLY A 51 -2.81 8.35 1.16
CA GLY A 51 -1.63 7.84 1.84
C GLY A 51 -1.16 6.49 1.29
N ILE A 52 -0.44 5.75 2.14
CA ILE A 52 0.20 4.48 1.81
C ILE A 52 -0.51 3.33 2.53
N VAL A 53 -0.80 2.25 1.80
CA VAL A 53 -1.13 0.94 2.37
C VAL A 53 0.13 0.07 2.37
N ALA A 54 0.74 -0.11 3.53
CA ALA A 54 1.94 -0.91 3.71
C ALA A 54 1.58 -2.33 4.18
N ARG A 55 2.24 -3.32 3.60
CA ARG A 55 2.12 -4.73 3.98
C ARG A 55 3.52 -5.36 4.01
N PRO A 56 3.77 -6.36 4.87
CA PRO A 56 5.04 -7.07 4.85
C PRO A 56 5.24 -7.83 3.53
N LYS A 57 6.49 -8.01 3.11
CA LYS A 57 6.84 -8.72 1.86
C LYS A 57 6.34 -10.17 1.86
N THR A 58 6.42 -10.81 3.00
CA THR A 58 5.74 -12.08 3.28
C THR A 58 4.49 -11.77 4.08
N GLU A 59 3.29 -12.04 3.53
CA GLU A 59 2.04 -11.76 4.22
C GLU A 59 1.96 -12.53 5.56
N LEU A 60 1.65 -11.81 6.64
CA LEU A 60 1.61 -12.34 8.00
C LEU A 60 0.26 -12.06 8.65
N ASN A 61 -0.12 -12.93 9.59
CA ASN A 61 -1.27 -12.71 10.47
C ASN A 61 -0.83 -12.63 11.93
N THR A 62 -1.58 -11.87 12.74
CA THR A 62 -1.46 -11.91 14.19
C THR A 62 -1.93 -13.26 14.74
N ARG A 63 -1.63 -13.55 16.01
CA ARG A 63 -2.12 -14.77 16.68
C ARG A 63 -3.65 -14.89 16.68
N SER A 64 -4.36 -13.77 16.67
CA SER A 64 -5.83 -13.72 16.59
C SER A 64 -6.36 -13.81 15.15
N GLY A 65 -5.50 -14.04 14.15
CA GLY A 65 -5.89 -14.23 12.76
C GLY A 65 -6.06 -12.95 11.94
N HIS A 66 -5.75 -11.77 12.50
CA HIS A 66 -5.86 -10.51 11.77
C HIS A 66 -4.66 -10.32 10.84
N ARG A 67 -4.88 -9.80 9.62
CA ARG A 67 -3.78 -9.48 8.69
C ARG A 67 -2.92 -8.33 9.22
N LEU A 68 -1.60 -8.50 9.16
CA LEU A 68 -0.65 -7.42 9.39
C LEU A 68 -0.63 -6.48 8.17
N VAL A 69 -1.28 -5.33 8.32
CA VAL A 69 -1.34 -4.27 7.33
C VAL A 69 -1.38 -2.92 8.04
N ALA A 70 -0.68 -1.93 7.51
CA ALA A 70 -0.67 -0.57 8.03
C ALA A 70 -1.18 0.41 6.97
N LYS A 71 -1.92 1.42 7.43
CA LYS A 71 -2.31 2.57 6.60
C LYS A 71 -1.66 3.80 7.21
N ILE A 72 -0.93 4.56 6.41
CA ILE A 72 -0.27 5.79 6.83
C ILE A 72 -0.85 6.90 5.98
N LYS A 73 -1.62 7.83 6.56
CA LYS A 73 -2.34 8.86 5.79
C LYS A 73 -1.58 10.17 5.81
N CYS A 74 -1.52 10.85 4.67
CA CYS A 74 -0.88 12.17 4.55
C CYS A 74 -1.54 13.19 5.49
N ARG A 75 -2.86 13.12 5.62
CA ARG A 75 -3.66 13.95 6.53
C ARG A 75 -3.24 13.86 8.00
N ASP A 76 -2.68 12.73 8.44
CA ASP A 76 -2.22 12.57 9.83
C ASP A 76 -1.01 13.48 10.16
N PHE A 77 -0.41 14.09 9.14
CA PHE A 77 0.75 14.99 9.25
C PHE A 77 0.48 16.42 8.76
N ALA A 78 -0.73 16.70 8.26
CA ALA A 78 -1.13 18.05 7.92
C ALA A 78 -1.33 18.85 9.22
N ALA A 79 -0.72 20.03 9.31
CA ALA A 79 -0.85 20.95 10.45
C ALA A 79 -2.22 21.64 10.47
#